data_AF-A0A8N4L2S3-F1
#
_entry.id   AF-A0A8N4L2S3-F1
#
_cell.length_a   1.000
_cell.length_b   1.000
_cell.length_c   1.000
_cell.angle_alpha   90.00
_cell.angle_beta   90.00
_cell.angle_gamma   90.00
#
_symmetry.space_group_name_H-M   'P 1'
#
loop_
_entity.id
_entity.type
_entity.pdbx_description
1 polymer ?
#
loop_
_entity_poly.entity_id
_entity_poly.type
_entity_poly.pdbx_seq_one_letter_code
_entity_poly.pdbx_strand_id
1 'polypeptide(L)'
;MDKCVAQLKPSRNVDLEKYHNCVTELRDDLIDCEGPADWFEKRSKTQFTEIINCNYVRAAMLCGVKPARLLRSFAAEVINKALLSKCPVSSTLPHVSNPMSDGGSRSFPHVSFAQVHIFLLAFMLQCFMQ
;
A
#
# COMPACT_ATOMS: atom_id res chain seq x y z
N MET A 1 -5.56 6.53 -22.59
CA MET A 1 -5.25 5.58 -21.49
C MET A 1 -6.49 4.72 -21.13
N ASP A 2 -7.67 5.09 -21.61
CA ASP A 2 -8.97 4.70 -21.01
C ASP A 2 -9.45 3.32 -21.42
N LYS A 3 -9.06 2.82 -22.60
CA LYS A 3 -9.47 1.50 -23.09
C LYS A 3 -8.91 0.35 -22.25
N CYS A 4 -7.69 0.46 -21.74
CA CYS A 4 -7.08 -0.57 -20.90
C CYS A 4 -7.64 -0.56 -19.47
N VAL A 5 -7.84 0.62 -18.88
CA VAL A 5 -8.49 0.74 -17.56
C VAL A 5 -9.93 0.21 -17.59
N ALA A 6 -10.66 0.42 -18.70
CA ALA A 6 -11.99 -0.17 -18.89
C ALA A 6 -11.95 -1.71 -18.97
N GLN A 7 -10.89 -2.31 -19.54
CA GLN A 7 -10.71 -3.77 -19.57
C GLN A 7 -10.33 -4.36 -18.22
N LEU A 8 -9.69 -3.57 -17.35
CA LEU A 8 -9.32 -3.96 -16.00
C LEU A 8 -10.51 -4.12 -15.06
N LYS A 9 -11.70 -3.61 -15.42
CA LYS A 9 -12.89 -3.78 -14.58
C LYS A 9 -13.21 -5.28 -14.48
N PRO A 10 -12.98 -5.93 -13.32
CA PRO A 10 -13.39 -7.30 -13.14
C PRO A 10 -14.92 -7.35 -13.19
N SER A 11 -15.48 -8.47 -13.62
CA SER A 11 -16.93 -8.68 -13.49
C SER A 11 -17.31 -8.47 -12.02
N ARG A 12 -18.29 -7.59 -11.75
CA ARG A 12 -18.79 -7.41 -10.37
C ARG A 12 -19.42 -8.72 -9.96
N ASN A 13 -18.75 -9.46 -9.10
CA ASN A 13 -19.29 -10.68 -8.54
C ASN A 13 -20.18 -10.30 -7.35
N VAL A 14 -21.45 -10.02 -7.63
CA VAL A 14 -22.48 -9.63 -6.63
C VAL A 14 -22.54 -10.63 -5.47
N ASP A 15 -22.12 -11.87 -5.70
CA ASP A 15 -22.05 -12.90 -4.67
C ASP A 15 -20.81 -12.82 -3.78
N LEU A 16 -19.69 -12.23 -4.22
CA LEU A 16 -18.51 -12.01 -3.38
C LEU A 16 -18.71 -10.84 -2.41
N GLU A 17 -19.47 -9.81 -2.80
CA GLU A 17 -19.84 -8.68 -1.94
C GLU A 17 -20.58 -9.16 -0.67
N LYS A 18 -21.37 -10.23 -0.76
CA LYS A 18 -22.04 -10.85 0.40
C LYS A 18 -21.07 -11.40 1.45
N TYR A 19 -19.83 -11.69 1.05
CA TYR A 19 -18.77 -12.21 1.92
C TYR A 19 -17.70 -11.16 2.21
N HIS A 20 -17.95 -9.89 1.88
CA HIS A 20 -16.99 -8.79 2.01
C HIS A 20 -16.38 -8.71 3.42
N ASN A 21 -17.18 -8.85 4.48
CA ASN A 21 -16.69 -8.76 5.85
C ASN A 21 -15.64 -9.84 6.14
N CYS A 22 -15.96 -11.10 5.83
CA CYS A 22 -15.02 -12.21 6.05
C CYS A 22 -13.77 -12.09 5.17
N VAL A 23 -13.92 -11.69 3.90
CA VAL A 23 -12.78 -11.46 3.00
C VAL A 23 -11.89 -10.31 3.44
N THR A 24 -12.46 -9.29 4.10
CA THR A 24 -11.70 -8.15 4.65
C THR A 24 -10.89 -8.56 5.88
N GLU A 25 -11.47 -9.37 6.76
CA GLU A 25 -10.79 -9.93 7.94
C GLU A 25 -9.65 -10.87 7.55
N LEU A 26 -9.81 -11.61 6.45
CA LEU A 26 -8.78 -12.44 5.85
C LEU A 26 -7.53 -11.68 5.39
N ARG A 27 -7.53 -10.34 5.33
CA ARG A 27 -6.45 -9.60 4.66
C ARG A 27 -5.08 -9.85 5.30
N ASP A 28 -5.02 -9.91 6.62
CA ASP A 28 -3.78 -10.17 7.37
C ASP A 28 -3.37 -11.65 7.25
N ASP A 29 -4.35 -12.54 7.14
CA ASP A 29 -4.14 -13.95 6.83
C ASP A 29 -3.58 -14.14 5.41
N LEU A 30 -4.01 -13.35 4.43
CA LEU A 30 -3.54 -13.53 3.06
C LEU A 30 -2.09 -13.05 2.84
N ILE A 31 -1.46 -12.40 3.82
CA ILE A 31 -0.06 -11.95 3.74
C ILE A 31 0.90 -13.13 3.54
N ASP A 32 0.65 -14.29 4.16
CA ASP A 32 1.54 -15.46 3.97
C ASP A 32 1.43 -16.05 2.55
N CYS A 33 0.46 -15.60 1.74
CA CYS A 33 0.32 -15.97 0.34
C CYS A 33 0.98 -14.95 -0.62
N GLU A 34 1.85 -14.08 -0.12
CA GLU A 34 2.52 -13.05 -0.93
C GLU A 34 3.41 -13.68 -2.02
N GLY A 35 3.40 -13.06 -3.19
CA GLY A 35 4.22 -13.49 -4.32
C GLY A 35 5.70 -13.14 -4.13
N PRO A 36 6.61 -13.73 -4.94
CA PRO A 36 8.01 -13.34 -4.91
C PRO A 36 8.18 -11.87 -5.31
N ALA A 37 9.17 -11.18 -4.75
CA ALA A 37 9.37 -9.73 -4.93
C ALA A 37 9.48 -9.30 -6.41
N ASP A 38 9.95 -10.17 -7.29
CA ASP A 38 10.21 -9.92 -8.72
C ASP A 38 9.07 -10.38 -9.67
N TRP A 39 7.90 -10.72 -9.16
CA TRP A 39 6.76 -11.23 -9.95
C TRP A 39 6.24 -10.27 -11.04
N PHE A 40 6.47 -8.95 -10.90
CA PHE A 40 6.15 -7.97 -11.94
C PHE A 40 7.10 -8.02 -13.15
N GLU A 41 8.36 -8.36 -12.90
CA GLU A 41 9.41 -8.47 -13.92
C GLU A 41 9.34 -9.84 -14.62
N LYS A 42 9.09 -10.89 -13.84
CA LYS A 42 8.98 -12.28 -14.33
C LYS A 42 7.54 -12.77 -14.26
N ARG A 43 6.71 -12.28 -15.18
CA ARG A 43 5.29 -12.67 -15.26
C ARG A 43 5.15 -14.15 -15.64
N SER A 44 5.01 -15.02 -14.65
CA SER A 44 4.81 -16.46 -14.84
C SER A 44 3.41 -16.89 -14.42
N LYS A 45 2.69 -17.57 -15.32
CA LYS A 45 1.38 -18.18 -15.02
C LYS A 45 1.45 -19.12 -13.82
N THR A 46 2.58 -19.80 -13.62
CA THR A 46 2.77 -20.75 -12.52
C THR A 46 2.81 -20.03 -11.18
N GLN A 47 3.57 -18.93 -11.07
CA GLN A 47 3.65 -18.14 -9.83
C GLN A 47 2.30 -17.54 -9.43
N PHE A 48 1.56 -16.99 -10.41
CA PHE A 48 0.21 -16.48 -10.14
C PHE A 48 -0.75 -17.58 -9.69
N THR A 49 -0.59 -18.80 -10.22
CA THR A 49 -1.41 -19.95 -9.83
C THR A 49 -1.14 -20.37 -8.39
N GLU A 50 0.12 -20.36 -7.96
CA GLU A 50 0.50 -20.68 -6.58
C GLU A 50 -0.09 -19.66 -5.58
N ILE A 51 0.04 -18.36 -5.88
CA ILE A 51 -0.56 -17.28 -5.07
C ILE A 51 -2.07 -17.48 -4.97
N ILE A 52 -2.77 -17.66 -6.10
CA ILE A 52 -4.22 -17.86 -6.12
C ILE A 52 -4.64 -19.12 -5.34
N ASN A 53 -3.86 -20.20 -5.43
CA ASN A 53 -4.13 -21.44 -4.71
C ASN A 53 -3.98 -21.26 -3.19
N CYS A 54 -2.94 -20.56 -2.74
CA CYS A 54 -2.76 -20.24 -1.33
C CYS A 54 -3.94 -19.41 -0.80
N ASN A 55 -4.31 -18.35 -1.51
CA ASN A 55 -5.49 -17.53 -1.18
C ASN A 55 -6.78 -18.37 -1.10
N TYR A 56 -6.95 -19.32 -2.03
CA TYR A 56 -8.10 -20.23 -2.04
C TYR A 56 -8.14 -21.12 -0.79
N VAL A 57 -7.03 -21.75 -0.42
CA VAL A 57 -6.97 -22.63 0.76
C VAL A 57 -7.31 -21.85 2.02
N ARG A 58 -6.69 -20.68 2.21
CA ARG A 58 -6.92 -19.85 3.40
C ARG A 58 -8.34 -19.33 3.50
N ALA A 59 -8.90 -18.85 2.39
CA ALA A 59 -10.29 -18.44 2.33
C ALA A 59 -11.26 -19.61 2.55
N ALA A 60 -10.92 -20.82 2.10
CA ALA A 60 -11.76 -22.00 2.31
C ALA A 60 -11.78 -22.42 3.78
N MET A 61 -10.66 -22.27 4.48
CA MET A 61 -10.53 -22.59 5.91
C MET A 61 -11.26 -21.58 6.79
N LEU A 62 -11.21 -20.28 6.45
CA LEU A 62 -11.69 -19.21 7.32
C LEU A 62 -13.09 -18.68 6.95
N CYS A 63 -13.42 -18.63 5.66
CA CYS A 63 -14.71 -18.12 5.17
C CYS A 63 -15.60 -19.20 4.53
N GLY A 64 -15.05 -20.39 4.29
CA GLY A 64 -15.75 -21.51 3.65
C GLY A 64 -15.52 -21.61 2.14
N VAL A 65 -15.88 -22.78 1.59
CA VAL A 65 -15.55 -23.17 0.20
C VAL A 65 -16.20 -22.28 -0.85
N LYS A 66 -17.42 -21.79 -0.60
CA LYS A 66 -18.17 -20.96 -1.56
C LYS A 66 -17.50 -19.60 -1.79
N PRO A 67 -17.23 -18.77 -0.76
CA PRO A 67 -16.49 -17.52 -0.95
C PRO A 67 -15.07 -17.76 -1.47
N ALA A 68 -14.39 -18.83 -1.06
CA ALA A 68 -13.07 -19.18 -1.59
C ALA A 68 -13.08 -19.38 -3.11
N ARG A 69 -14.08 -20.10 -3.65
CA ARG A 69 -14.24 -20.28 -5.10
C ARG A 69 -14.49 -18.96 -5.82
N LEU A 70 -15.34 -18.10 -5.27
CA LEU A 70 -15.63 -16.78 -5.84
C LEU A 70 -14.38 -15.90 -5.85
N LEU A 71 -13.63 -15.87 -4.75
CA LEU A 71 -12.37 -15.14 -4.60
C LEU A 71 -11.31 -15.64 -5.58
N ARG A 72 -11.19 -16.96 -5.74
CA ARG A 72 -10.27 -17.59 -6.71
C ARG A 72 -10.58 -17.17 -8.14
N SER A 73 -11.85 -17.22 -8.55
CA SER A 73 -12.29 -16.82 -9.89
C SER A 73 -12.05 -15.33 -10.13
N PHE A 74 -12.36 -14.49 -9.14
CA PHE A 74 -12.11 -13.05 -9.18
C PHE A 74 -10.62 -12.74 -9.34
N ALA A 75 -9.76 -13.33 -8.51
CA ALA A 75 -8.31 -13.15 -8.58
C ALA A 75 -7.73 -13.61 -9.93
N ALA A 76 -8.20 -14.75 -10.46
CA ALA A 76 -7.80 -15.23 -11.77
C ALA A 76 -8.21 -14.26 -12.90
N GLU A 77 -9.41 -13.68 -12.82
CA GLU A 77 -9.89 -12.69 -13.80
C GLU A 77 -9.02 -11.41 -13.75
N VAL A 78 -8.74 -10.91 -12.55
CA VAL A 78 -7.90 -9.72 -12.33
C VAL A 78 -6.49 -9.95 -12.86
N ILE A 79 -5.84 -11.08 -12.53
CA ILE A 79 -4.47 -11.37 -13.01
C ILE A 79 -4.44 -11.46 -14.54
N ASN A 80 -5.40 -12.17 -15.15
CA ASN A 80 -5.45 -12.30 -16.60
C ASN A 80 -5.64 -10.94 -17.29
N LYS A 81 -6.48 -10.07 -16.72
CA LYS A 81 -6.75 -8.73 -17.28
C LYS A 81 -5.64 -7.71 -16.99
N ALA A 82 -5.03 -7.76 -15.81
CA ALA A 82 -4.08 -6.74 -15.37
C ALA A 82 -2.64 -7.06 -15.71
N LEU A 83 -2.25 -8.33 -15.61
CA LEU A 83 -0.85 -8.72 -15.70
C LEU A 83 -0.55 -9.45 -17.01
N LEU A 84 -1.52 -10.19 -17.55
CA LEU A 84 -1.33 -10.99 -18.77
C LEU A 84 -1.95 -10.34 -20.02
N SER A 85 -2.75 -9.27 -19.88
CA SER A 85 -3.25 -8.55 -21.05
C SER A 85 -2.13 -7.77 -21.74
N LYS A 86 -2.17 -7.73 -23.08
CA LYS A 86 -1.18 -7.06 -23.94
C LYS A 86 -1.35 -5.53 -23.98
N CYS A 87 -1.85 -4.93 -22.92
CA CYS A 87 -2.03 -3.49 -22.87
C CYS A 87 -0.65 -2.81 -22.89
N PRO A 88 -0.33 -1.97 -23.90
CA PRO A 88 0.92 -1.25 -23.92
C PRO A 88 0.94 -0.27 -22.74
N VAL A 89 1.93 -0.42 -21.86
CA VAL A 89 2.19 0.55 -20.80
C VAL A 89 2.78 1.78 -21.47
N SER A 90 2.18 2.95 -21.25
CA SER A 90 2.72 4.22 -21.73
C SER A 90 4.15 4.37 -21.21
N SER A 91 5.10 4.63 -22.10
CA SER A 91 6.49 4.93 -21.74
C SER A 91 6.63 6.31 -21.08
N THR A 92 5.59 7.14 -21.17
CA THR A 92 5.52 8.42 -20.47
C THR A 92 5.17 8.18 -19.01
N LEU A 93 6.14 8.45 -18.13
CA LEU A 93 5.92 8.42 -16.69
C LEU A 93 4.91 9.50 -16.29
N PRO A 94 3.93 9.20 -15.42
CA PRO A 94 3.07 10.24 -14.86
C PRO A 94 3.93 11.22 -14.07
N HIS A 95 3.64 12.52 -14.21
CA HIS A 95 4.30 13.52 -13.40
C HIS A 95 3.91 13.31 -11.94
N VAL A 96 4.88 12.91 -11.13
CA VAL A 96 4.77 12.87 -9.67
C VAL A 96 5.46 14.12 -9.14
N SER A 97 4.73 14.98 -8.43
CA SER A 97 5.31 16.08 -7.67
C SER A 97 6.16 15.49 -6.54
N ASN A 98 7.35 16.06 -6.28
CA ASN A 98 8.25 15.59 -5.22
C ASN A 98 7.49 15.63 -3.89
N PRO A 99 7.20 14.46 -3.24
CA PRO A 99 6.47 14.44 -1.98
C PRO A 99 7.34 14.97 -0.83
N MET A 100 8.65 15.07 -1.05
CA MET A 100 9.58 15.72 -0.16
C MET A 100 9.59 17.21 -0.48
N SER A 101 9.06 18.03 0.43
CA SER A 101 9.20 19.48 0.32
C SER A 101 10.68 19.81 0.45
N ASP A 102 11.29 20.39 -0.59
CA ASP A 102 12.67 20.91 -0.56
C ASP A 102 12.81 22.18 0.33
N GLY A 103 11.86 22.41 1.24
CA GLY A 103 11.77 23.61 2.07
C GLY A 103 11.58 23.26 3.54
N GLY A 104 12.70 23.10 4.25
CA GLY A 104 12.65 22.87 5.69
C GLY A 104 13.96 22.90 6.45
N SER A 105 15.02 23.54 5.95
CA SER A 105 16.12 23.98 6.81
C SER A 105 15.57 25.01 7.79
N ARG A 106 14.96 24.54 8.89
CA ARG A 106 14.79 25.35 10.08
C ARG A 106 16.20 25.60 10.60
N SER A 107 16.81 26.68 10.13
CA SER A 107 17.84 27.37 10.89
C SER A 107 17.19 27.76 12.21
N PHE A 108 17.35 26.92 13.23
CA PHE A 108 17.15 27.34 14.59
C PHE A 108 18.02 28.59 14.76
N PRO A 109 17.48 29.72 15.26
CA PRO A 109 18.34 30.84 15.58
C PRO A 109 19.37 30.30 16.56
N HIS A 110 20.64 30.41 16.19
CA HIS A 110 21.75 30.02 17.04
C HIS A 110 21.70 30.95 18.26
N VAL A 111 20.98 30.54 19.31
CA VAL A 111 20.97 31.27 20.58
C VAL A 111 22.39 31.13 21.09
N SER A 112 23.17 32.19 20.97
CA SER A 112 24.53 32.25 21.48
C SER A 112 24.50 31.90 22.97
N PHE A 113 25.47 31.10 23.43
CA PHE A 113 25.63 30.74 24.84
C PHE A 113 25.63 31.98 25.74
N ALA A 114 26.13 33.11 25.23
CA ALA A 114 26.09 34.40 25.91
C ALA A 114 24.67 34.87 26.23
N GLN A 115 23.71 34.63 25.33
CA GLN A 115 22.32 35.06 25.50
C GLN A 115 21.60 34.23 26.57
N VAL A 116 21.89 32.93 26.67
CA VAL A 116 21.40 32.07 27.77
C VAL A 116 21.97 32.53 29.12
N HIS A 117 23.27 32.86 29.16
CA HIS A 117 23.91 33.38 30.38
C HIS A 117 23.33 34.73 30.82
N ILE A 118 23.02 35.64 29.90
CA ILE A 118 22.39 36.94 30.23
C ILE A 118 21.00 36.70 30.83
N PHE A 119 20.19 35.80 30.26
CA PHE A 119 18.88 35.49 30.83
C PHE A 119 18.97 34.86 32.22
N LEU A 120 19.91 33.92 32.45
CA LEU A 120 20.12 33.31 33.76
C LEU A 120 20.61 34.33 34.80
N LEU A 121 21.55 35.21 34.43
CA LEU A 121 22.05 36.26 35.33
C LEU A 121 20.94 37.27 35.67
N ALA A 122 20.14 37.69 34.69
CA ALA A 122 19.02 38.59 34.92
C ALA A 122 17.98 37.98 35.86
N PHE A 123 17.67 36.69 35.71
CA PHE A 123 16.76 35.98 36.59
C PHE A 123 17.31 35.88 38.03
N MET A 124 18.59 35.55 38.19
CA MET A 124 19.22 35.48 39.52
C MET A 124 19.29 36.85 40.21
N LEU A 125 19.51 37.94 39.47
CA LEU A 125 19.46 39.31 40.01
C LEU A 125 18.05 39.71 40.47
N GLN A 126 17.01 39.31 39.73
CA GLN A 126 15.62 39.55 40.14
C GLN A 126 15.27 38.78 41.42
N CYS A 127 15.77 37.55 41.58
CA CYS A 127 15.57 36.77 42.80
C CYS A 127 16.36 37.30 44.01
N PHE A 128 17.43 38.07 43.82
CA PHE A 128 18.25 38.59 44.93
C PHE A 128 17.73 39.94 45.47
N MET A 129 16.94 40.67 44.68
CA MET A 129 16.39 41.99 45.04
C MET A 129 14.96 41.91 45.63
N GLN A 130 14.53 40.72 46.06
CA GLN A 130 13.26 40.48 46.74
C GLN A 130 13.49 39.75 48.06
#